data_AF-K0IIZ7-F1
#
_entry.id   AF-K0IIZ7-F1
#
_cell.length_a   1.000
_cell.length_b   1.000
_cell.length_c   1.000
_cell.angle_alpha   90.00
_cell.angle_beta   90.00
_cell.angle_gamma   90.00
#
_symmetry.space_group_name_H-M   'P 1'
#
loop_
_entity.id
_entity.type
_entity.pdbx_description
1 polymer ?
#
loop_
_entity_poly.entity_id
_entity_poly.type
_entity_poly.pdbx_seq_one_letter_code
_entity_poly.pdbx_strand_id
1 'polypeptide(L)'
;MFYISRICYYWIAELPVVSDSYMGIFMPPDISFRIKQFMAAKVDFPFIRKDELMAAFYLFGKDYGVPESEVKAATDIAKTTVEQVARDIRLYAATPQKMDARFTRENYTKRSLQIVVDSGAQADLDSRVAGDPAILSDCFAQHVAYHKQGFFFELFHPFKGEQLSASLKNRLEGRMLLLGFNVKDRQSLPFKSSLEPFFKWMLKV
;
A
#
# COMPACT_ATOMS: atom_id res chain seq x y z
N MET A 1 9.37 -39.22 -42.89
CA MET A 1 9.95 -37.92 -43.28
C MET A 1 8.75 -36.97 -43.37
N PHE A 2 8.39 -36.23 -42.33
CA PHE A 2 9.11 -35.10 -41.75
C PHE A 2 9.18 -35.13 -40.22
N TYR A 3 10.35 -34.76 -39.72
CA TYR A 3 10.70 -34.54 -38.34
C TYR A 3 10.53 -33.03 -38.09
N ILE A 4 9.72 -32.61 -37.13
CA ILE A 4 9.82 -31.26 -36.54
C ILE A 4 9.82 -31.44 -35.03
N SER A 5 11.04 -31.57 -34.51
CA SER A 5 11.44 -31.23 -33.15
C SER A 5 11.57 -29.70 -33.05
N ARG A 6 11.67 -29.17 -31.80
CA ARG A 6 12.05 -27.81 -31.38
C ARG A 6 10.89 -26.79 -31.33
N ILE A 7 10.62 -26.00 -30.28
CA ILE A 7 11.31 -25.63 -29.03
C ILE A 7 10.23 -25.25 -28.00
N CYS A 8 10.30 -25.82 -26.80
CA CYS A 8 9.56 -25.32 -25.64
C CYS A 8 10.36 -24.12 -25.08
N TYR A 9 10.00 -22.90 -25.46
CA TYR A 9 10.55 -21.71 -24.83
C TYR A 9 9.81 -21.48 -23.50
N TYR A 10 10.47 -21.81 -22.40
CA TYR A 10 10.15 -21.25 -21.08
C TYR A 10 10.41 -19.74 -21.14
N TRP A 11 9.39 -18.95 -21.44
CA TRP A 11 9.39 -17.53 -21.09
C TRP A 11 8.87 -17.42 -19.65
N ILE A 12 9.78 -17.18 -18.70
CA ILE A 12 9.39 -16.51 -17.47
C ILE A 12 9.06 -15.09 -17.92
N ALA A 13 7.79 -14.81 -18.23
CA ALA A 13 7.35 -13.46 -18.54
C ALA A 13 7.46 -12.65 -17.26
N GLU A 14 8.52 -11.85 -17.12
CA GLU A 14 8.60 -10.82 -16.07
C GLU A 14 7.38 -9.90 -16.24
N LEU A 15 6.54 -9.84 -15.21
CA LEU A 15 5.40 -8.93 -15.21
C LEU A 15 5.93 -7.49 -15.16
N PRO A 16 5.30 -6.53 -15.87
CA PRO A 16 5.66 -5.12 -15.71
C PRO A 16 5.62 -4.72 -14.23
N VAL A 17 6.55 -3.86 -13.77
CA VAL A 17 6.59 -3.40 -12.36
C VAL A 17 5.23 -2.93 -11.81
N VAL A 18 4.38 -2.34 -12.66
CA VAL A 18 3.00 -1.96 -12.31
C VAL A 18 2.17 -3.16 -11.85
N SER A 19 2.25 -4.26 -12.58
CA SER A 19 1.54 -5.52 -12.30
C SER A 19 2.20 -6.30 -11.15
N ASP A 20 3.47 -6.01 -10.86
CA ASP A 20 4.23 -6.56 -9.73
C ASP A 20 4.38 -5.56 -8.56
N SER A 21 3.32 -4.79 -8.30
CA SER A 21 3.27 -3.80 -7.21
C SER A 21 2.27 -4.20 -6.13
N TYR A 22 2.61 -3.90 -4.87
CA TYR A 22 1.78 -4.21 -3.71
C TYR A 22 1.71 -3.04 -2.73
N MET A 23 0.51 -2.70 -2.29
CA MET A 23 0.27 -1.64 -1.31
C MET A 23 -0.22 -2.24 0.01
N GLY A 24 0.20 -1.65 1.13
CA GLY A 24 -0.32 -1.98 2.45
C GLY A 24 -0.27 -0.82 3.44
N ILE A 25 -0.97 -0.95 4.55
CA ILE A 25 -0.79 -0.12 5.75
C ILE A 25 -0.24 -1.02 6.85
N PHE A 26 0.87 -0.62 7.46
CA PHE A 26 1.56 -1.39 8.49
C PHE A 26 1.46 -0.78 9.89
N MET A 27 0.97 0.47 9.97
CA MET A 27 0.62 1.12 11.23
C MET A 27 -0.71 1.89 11.12
N PRO A 28 -1.62 1.75 12.09
CA PRO A 28 -1.53 0.87 13.26
C PRO A 28 -1.64 -0.63 12.87
N PRO A 29 -1.06 -1.57 13.66
CA PRO A 29 -0.99 -3.00 13.28
C PRO A 29 -2.35 -3.70 13.20
N ASP A 30 -3.38 -3.13 13.84
CA ASP A 30 -4.75 -3.62 13.85
C ASP A 30 -5.64 -2.93 12.79
N ILE A 31 -5.06 -2.17 11.85
CA ILE A 31 -5.83 -1.38 10.87
C ILE A 31 -6.82 -2.23 10.06
N SER A 32 -6.42 -3.42 9.62
CA SER A 32 -7.30 -4.33 8.88
C SER A 32 -8.52 -4.73 9.70
N PHE A 33 -8.35 -4.94 11.01
CA PHE A 33 -9.46 -5.22 11.91
C PHE A 33 -10.37 -3.99 12.06
N ARG A 34 -9.80 -2.79 12.22
CA ARG A 34 -10.58 -1.55 12.34
C ARG A 34 -11.41 -1.26 11.09
N ILE A 35 -10.85 -1.44 9.91
CA ILE A 35 -11.58 -1.31 8.63
C ILE A 35 -12.77 -2.28 8.60
N LYS A 36 -12.57 -3.56 8.98
CA LYS A 36 -13.66 -4.54 9.07
C LYS A 36 -14.76 -4.11 10.05
N GLN A 37 -14.39 -3.65 11.25
CA GLN A 37 -15.37 -3.17 12.24
C GLN A 37 -16.14 -1.94 11.71
N PHE A 38 -15.46 -1.04 11.02
CA PHE A 38 -16.08 0.16 10.44
C PHE A 38 -17.10 -0.21 9.35
N MET A 39 -16.74 -1.12 8.46
CA MET A 39 -17.62 -1.62 7.41
C MET A 39 -18.83 -2.37 7.98
N ALA A 40 -18.63 -3.13 9.06
CA ALA A 40 -19.70 -3.81 9.78
C ALA A 40 -20.58 -2.88 10.65
N ALA A 41 -20.40 -1.55 10.54
CA ALA A 41 -21.09 -0.54 11.35
C ALA A 41 -20.95 -0.74 12.88
N LYS A 42 -19.85 -1.36 13.32
CA LYS A 42 -19.52 -1.57 14.74
C LYS A 42 -18.70 -0.43 15.33
N VAL A 43 -18.03 0.35 14.48
CA VAL A 43 -17.35 1.61 14.84
C VAL A 43 -17.68 2.67 13.79
N ASP A 44 -17.62 3.93 14.20
CA ASP A 44 -17.84 5.08 13.33
C ASP A 44 -16.53 5.78 12.95
N PHE A 45 -16.60 6.58 11.89
CA PHE A 45 -15.50 7.41 11.44
C PHE A 45 -15.38 8.68 12.32
N PRO A 46 -14.17 9.11 12.70
CA PRO A 46 -12.88 8.46 12.43
C PRO A 46 -12.62 7.28 13.39
N PHE A 47 -12.17 6.15 12.84
CA PHE A 47 -11.81 4.96 13.62
C PHE A 47 -10.29 4.86 13.92
N ILE A 48 -9.53 5.91 13.59
CA ILE A 48 -8.12 6.10 13.93
C ILE A 48 -8.00 7.45 14.66
N ARG A 49 -7.38 7.46 15.85
CA ARG A 49 -7.25 8.67 16.66
C ARG A 49 -6.23 9.64 16.06
N LYS A 50 -6.39 10.92 16.38
CA LYS A 50 -5.57 12.02 15.86
C LYS A 50 -4.07 11.86 16.19
N ASP A 51 -3.76 11.26 17.33
CA ASP A 51 -2.40 11.07 17.84
C ASP A 51 -1.74 9.77 17.35
N GLU A 52 -2.48 8.91 16.65
CA GLU A 52 -1.93 7.66 16.12
C GLU A 52 -1.11 7.91 14.85
N LEU A 53 0.10 7.33 14.84
CA LEU A 53 0.94 7.31 13.65
C LEU A 53 0.36 6.29 12.65
N MET A 54 0.13 6.76 11.44
CA MET A 54 -0.33 5.96 10.31
C MET A 54 0.77 5.87 9.28
N ALA A 55 1.04 4.65 8.80
CA ALA A 55 2.08 4.42 7.81
C ALA A 55 1.64 3.42 6.74
N ALA A 56 1.75 3.86 5.49
CA ALA A 56 1.49 3.08 4.30
C ALA A 56 2.79 2.75 3.57
N PHE A 57 2.78 1.68 2.79
CA PHE A 57 3.87 1.34 1.90
C PHE A 57 3.36 0.95 0.51
N TYR A 58 4.20 1.17 -0.49
CA TYR A 58 4.07 0.63 -1.83
C TYR A 58 5.39 -0.09 -2.15
N LEU A 59 5.29 -1.40 -2.37
CA LEU A 59 6.38 -2.26 -2.76
C LEU A 59 6.30 -2.47 -4.28
N PHE A 60 7.39 -2.20 -4.98
CA PHE A 60 7.51 -2.40 -6.41
C PHE A 60 8.47 -3.57 -6.68
N GLY A 61 8.11 -4.44 -7.64
CA GLY A 61 8.85 -5.66 -7.91
C GLY A 61 8.65 -6.72 -6.83
N LYS A 62 7.41 -6.90 -6.34
CA LYS A 62 7.12 -7.79 -5.21
C LYS A 62 7.61 -9.22 -5.45
N ASP A 63 7.37 -9.78 -6.62
CA ASP A 63 7.69 -11.17 -6.92
C ASP A 63 9.06 -11.29 -7.63
N TYR A 64 9.42 -10.31 -8.48
CA TYR A 64 10.60 -10.40 -9.35
C TYR A 64 11.71 -9.38 -9.07
N GLY A 65 11.47 -8.43 -8.16
CA GLY A 65 12.35 -7.27 -7.98
C GLY A 65 12.19 -6.24 -9.09
N VAL A 66 12.94 -5.15 -9.00
CA VAL A 66 12.97 -4.08 -10.00
C VAL A 66 14.33 -4.11 -10.69
N PRO A 67 14.42 -4.56 -11.95
CA PRO A 67 15.68 -4.52 -12.69
C PRO A 67 16.12 -3.08 -12.93
N GLU A 68 17.42 -2.87 -13.13
CA GLU A 68 18.00 -1.52 -13.30
C GLU A 68 17.32 -0.73 -14.44
N SER A 69 16.95 -1.41 -15.53
CA SER A 69 16.23 -0.83 -16.67
C SER A 69 14.84 -0.29 -16.31
N GLU A 70 14.20 -0.81 -15.26
CA GLU A 70 12.84 -0.41 -14.84
C GLU A 70 12.81 0.53 -13.63
N VAL A 71 13.96 0.82 -13.00
CA VAL A 71 14.05 1.73 -11.84
C VAL A 71 13.44 3.10 -12.14
N LYS A 72 13.64 3.62 -13.34
CA LYS A 72 13.05 4.90 -13.76
C LYS A 72 11.52 4.81 -13.83
N ALA A 73 10.99 3.75 -14.44
CA ALA A 73 9.55 3.53 -14.54
C ALA A 73 8.91 3.38 -13.14
N ALA A 74 9.52 2.58 -12.27
CA ALA A 74 9.11 2.44 -10.87
C ALA A 74 9.12 3.78 -10.12
N THR A 75 10.14 4.61 -10.33
CA THR A 75 10.24 5.95 -9.75
C THR A 75 9.13 6.88 -10.24
N ASP A 76 8.81 6.85 -11.53
CA ASP A 76 7.76 7.69 -12.11
C ASP A 76 6.36 7.26 -11.63
N ILE A 77 6.13 5.95 -11.46
CA ILE A 77 4.94 5.42 -10.80
C ILE A 77 4.86 5.91 -9.35
N ALA A 78 5.95 5.79 -8.59
CA ALA A 78 5.99 6.25 -7.20
C ALA A 78 5.65 7.75 -7.07
N LYS A 79 6.21 8.61 -7.94
CA LYS A 79 5.86 10.04 -7.98
C LYS A 79 4.38 10.25 -8.27
N THR A 80 3.85 9.58 -9.29
CA THR A 80 2.44 9.67 -9.67
C THR A 80 1.52 9.24 -8.51
N THR A 81 1.89 8.19 -7.77
CA THR A 81 1.19 7.74 -6.57
C THR A 81 1.17 8.82 -5.49
N VAL A 82 2.31 9.44 -5.19
CA VAL A 82 2.39 10.53 -4.20
C VAL A 82 1.50 11.71 -4.60
N GLU A 83 1.55 12.11 -5.87
CA GLU A 83 0.71 13.19 -6.38
C GLU A 83 -0.78 12.87 -6.29
N GLN A 84 -1.15 11.62 -6.58
CA GLN A 84 -2.54 11.16 -6.48
C GLN A 84 -3.03 11.21 -5.03
N VAL A 85 -2.29 10.63 -4.09
CA VAL A 85 -2.65 10.69 -2.66
C VAL A 85 -2.75 12.14 -2.17
N ALA A 86 -1.83 13.01 -2.59
CA ALA A 86 -1.89 14.43 -2.24
C ALA A 86 -3.13 15.14 -2.82
N ARG A 87 -3.56 14.78 -4.05
CA ARG A 87 -4.82 15.28 -4.63
C ARG A 87 -6.03 14.78 -3.82
N ASP A 88 -6.05 13.51 -3.44
CA ASP A 88 -7.16 12.93 -2.69
C ASP A 88 -7.29 13.54 -1.30
N ILE A 89 -6.18 13.75 -0.59
CA ILE A 89 -6.16 14.46 0.71
C ILE A 89 -6.77 15.86 0.56
N ARG A 90 -6.38 16.62 -0.47
CA ARG A 90 -6.95 17.96 -0.72
C ARG A 90 -8.44 17.91 -1.03
N LEU A 91 -8.87 16.93 -1.83
CA LEU A 91 -10.28 16.74 -2.18
C LEU A 91 -11.13 16.46 -0.94
N TYR A 92 -10.66 15.55 -0.08
CA TYR A 92 -11.33 15.20 1.18
C TYR A 92 -11.36 16.41 2.12
N ALA A 93 -10.25 17.13 2.29
CA ALA A 93 -10.19 18.33 3.12
C ALA A 93 -11.15 19.43 2.64
N ALA A 94 -11.35 19.57 1.32
CA ALA A 94 -12.26 20.53 0.71
C ALA A 94 -13.74 20.08 0.74
N THR A 95 -14.01 18.80 0.94
CA THR A 95 -15.38 18.23 0.90
C THR A 95 -15.69 17.44 2.18
N PRO A 96 -15.95 18.08 3.33
CA PRO A 96 -16.17 17.38 4.59
C PRO A 96 -17.29 16.35 4.57
N GLN A 97 -18.32 16.52 3.71
CA GLN A 97 -19.37 15.51 3.55
C GLN A 97 -18.82 14.17 3.01
N LYS A 98 -17.69 14.19 2.28
CA LYS A 98 -17.03 12.96 1.81
C LYS A 98 -16.25 12.22 2.91
N MET A 99 -16.25 12.74 4.13
CA MET A 99 -15.60 12.15 5.30
C MET A 99 -16.62 11.92 6.44
N ASP A 100 -17.91 11.82 6.12
CA ASP A 100 -18.90 11.31 7.07
C ASP A 100 -18.90 9.77 7.09
N ALA A 101 -19.31 9.19 8.22
CA ALA A 101 -19.26 7.74 8.44
C ALA A 101 -20.15 6.96 7.46
N ARG A 102 -21.29 7.53 7.02
CA ARG A 102 -22.20 6.89 6.08
C ARG A 102 -21.60 6.87 4.68
N PHE A 103 -21.19 8.03 4.18
CA PHE A 103 -20.58 8.17 2.86
C PHE A 103 -19.32 7.31 2.70
N THR A 104 -18.44 7.33 3.71
CA THR A 104 -17.19 6.55 3.71
C THR A 104 -17.48 5.05 3.69
N ARG A 105 -18.44 4.60 4.51
CA ARG A 105 -18.84 3.19 4.56
C ARG A 105 -19.51 2.73 3.26
N GLU A 106 -20.34 3.57 2.64
CA GLU A 106 -20.97 3.29 1.35
C GLU A 106 -19.92 3.09 0.25
N ASN A 107 -18.88 3.92 0.20
CA ASN A 107 -17.78 3.77 -0.76
C ASN A 107 -16.99 2.48 -0.56
N TYR A 108 -16.63 2.16 0.69
CA TYR A 108 -15.92 0.91 0.99
C TYR A 108 -16.78 -0.31 0.66
N THR A 109 -18.09 -0.24 0.94
CA THR A 109 -19.04 -1.29 0.58
C THR A 109 -19.14 -1.46 -0.93
N LYS A 110 -19.25 -0.36 -1.69
CA LYS A 110 -19.24 -0.39 -3.16
C LYS A 110 -17.97 -1.04 -3.71
N ARG A 111 -16.80 -0.72 -3.13
CA ARG A 111 -15.53 -1.33 -3.52
C ARG A 111 -15.48 -2.82 -3.18
N SER A 112 -16.00 -3.22 -2.02
CA SER A 112 -16.08 -4.65 -1.66
C SER A 112 -16.94 -5.47 -2.63
N LEU A 113 -18.06 -4.92 -3.10
CA LEU A 113 -18.89 -5.56 -4.12
C LEU A 113 -18.15 -5.73 -5.46
N GLN A 114 -17.37 -4.72 -5.88
CA GLN A 114 -16.51 -4.84 -7.07
C GLN A 114 -15.47 -5.94 -6.89
N ILE A 115 -14.83 -6.02 -5.72
CA ILE A 115 -13.87 -7.08 -5.41
C ILE A 115 -14.55 -8.44 -5.57
N VAL A 116 -15.74 -8.68 -5.01
CA VAL A 116 -16.46 -9.96 -5.17
C VAL A 116 -16.61 -10.34 -6.65
N VAL A 117 -17.00 -9.38 -7.49
CA VAL A 117 -17.19 -9.59 -8.93
C VAL A 117 -15.87 -9.97 -9.63
N ASP A 118 -14.78 -9.26 -9.32
CA ASP A 118 -13.46 -9.49 -9.94
C ASP A 118 -12.81 -10.83 -9.51
N SER A 119 -13.26 -11.38 -8.38
CA SER A 119 -12.58 -12.45 -7.65
C SER A 119 -13.17 -13.85 -7.79
N GLY A 120 -14.47 -13.91 -8.08
CA GLY A 120 -15.27 -15.09 -7.77
C GLY A 120 -15.58 -15.24 -6.26
N ALA A 121 -16.68 -15.92 -5.94
CA ALA A 121 -17.29 -15.95 -4.60
C ALA A 121 -16.54 -16.79 -3.53
N GLN A 122 -15.34 -17.32 -3.80
CA GLN A 122 -14.66 -18.30 -2.95
C GLN A 122 -13.48 -17.76 -2.13
N ALA A 123 -13.14 -16.47 -2.24
CA ALA A 123 -12.04 -15.88 -1.46
C ALA A 123 -12.52 -15.37 -0.09
N ASP A 124 -11.61 -15.32 0.89
CA ASP A 124 -11.81 -14.61 2.16
C ASP A 124 -11.99 -13.10 1.87
N LEU A 125 -13.25 -12.71 1.66
CA LEU A 125 -13.64 -11.37 1.25
C LEU A 125 -13.14 -10.32 2.25
N ASP A 126 -13.21 -10.64 3.54
CA ASP A 126 -12.86 -9.70 4.60
C ASP A 126 -11.38 -9.34 4.57
N SER A 127 -10.48 -10.32 4.39
CA SER A 127 -9.05 -10.02 4.27
C SER A 127 -8.71 -9.28 2.99
N ARG A 128 -9.39 -9.58 1.88
CA ARG A 128 -9.19 -8.88 0.61
C ARG A 128 -9.64 -7.44 0.63
N VAL A 129 -10.80 -7.17 1.21
CA VAL A 129 -11.34 -5.82 1.39
C VAL A 129 -10.42 -5.01 2.31
N ALA A 130 -10.02 -5.58 3.44
CA ALA A 130 -9.12 -4.90 4.37
C ALA A 130 -7.69 -4.73 3.85
N GLY A 131 -7.32 -5.42 2.76
CA GLY A 131 -6.05 -5.29 2.06
C GLY A 131 -6.15 -4.64 0.68
N ASP A 132 -7.33 -4.17 0.28
CA ASP A 132 -7.55 -3.60 -1.05
C ASP A 132 -6.83 -2.25 -1.17
N PRO A 133 -5.98 -2.04 -2.20
CA PRO A 133 -5.22 -0.81 -2.35
C PRO A 133 -6.08 0.46 -2.40
N ALA A 134 -7.28 0.41 -3.00
CA ALA A 134 -8.15 1.59 -3.07
C ALA A 134 -8.70 1.94 -1.69
N ILE A 135 -9.18 0.94 -0.93
CA ILE A 135 -9.64 1.13 0.46
C ILE A 135 -8.51 1.64 1.35
N LEU A 136 -7.31 1.07 1.25
CA LEU A 136 -6.16 1.49 2.06
C LEU A 136 -5.70 2.91 1.71
N SER A 137 -5.68 3.27 0.42
CA SER A 137 -5.33 4.61 -0.03
C SER A 137 -6.34 5.65 0.45
N ASP A 138 -7.63 5.35 0.31
CA ASP A 138 -8.70 6.21 0.86
C ASP A 138 -8.57 6.35 2.37
N CYS A 139 -8.33 5.24 3.08
CA CYS A 139 -8.17 5.26 4.53
C CYS A 139 -7.04 6.20 4.96
N PHE A 140 -5.90 6.16 4.27
CA PHE A 140 -4.77 7.04 4.55
C PHE A 140 -5.11 8.50 4.24
N ALA A 141 -5.66 8.76 3.06
CA ALA A 141 -5.98 10.12 2.62
C ALA A 141 -7.04 10.78 3.53
N GLN A 142 -8.11 10.05 3.87
CA GLN A 142 -9.17 10.51 4.76
C GLN A 142 -8.66 10.79 6.17
N HIS A 143 -7.79 9.94 6.72
CA HIS A 143 -7.23 10.15 8.05
C HIS A 143 -6.42 11.46 8.11
N VAL A 144 -5.50 11.64 7.16
CA VAL A 144 -4.68 12.86 7.07
C VAL A 144 -5.55 14.10 6.87
N ALA A 145 -6.55 14.03 5.98
CA ALA A 145 -7.44 15.15 5.69
C ALA A 145 -8.33 15.53 6.88
N TYR A 146 -8.96 14.53 7.53
CA TYR A 146 -9.88 14.75 8.65
C TYR A 146 -9.17 15.41 9.84
N HIS A 147 -7.98 14.91 10.19
CA HIS A 147 -7.19 15.44 11.31
C HIS A 147 -6.32 16.64 10.94
N LYS A 148 -6.31 17.05 9.66
CA LYS A 148 -5.52 18.15 9.09
C LYS A 148 -4.01 17.98 9.38
N GLN A 149 -3.51 16.76 9.24
CA GLN A 149 -2.12 16.42 9.49
C GLN A 149 -1.24 16.75 8.28
N GLY A 150 0.05 16.99 8.55
CA GLY A 150 1.07 16.93 7.50
C GLY A 150 1.26 15.47 7.07
N PHE A 151 1.86 15.28 5.90
CA PHE A 151 2.24 13.96 5.43
C PHE A 151 3.53 14.07 4.60
N PHE A 152 4.30 12.99 4.56
CA PHE A 152 5.45 12.89 3.67
C PHE A 152 5.59 11.47 3.12
N PHE A 153 6.32 11.37 2.01
CA PHE A 153 6.68 10.10 1.39
C PHE A 153 8.19 10.04 1.17
N GLU A 154 8.76 8.83 1.32
CA GLU A 154 10.17 8.56 1.10
C GLU A 154 10.33 7.33 0.21
N LEU A 155 11.02 7.51 -0.92
CA LEU A 155 11.28 6.46 -1.90
C LEU A 155 12.67 5.86 -1.68
N PHE A 156 12.70 4.53 -1.58
CA PHE A 156 13.90 3.71 -1.52
C PHE A 156 14.07 2.97 -2.84
N HIS A 157 15.25 3.15 -3.43
CA HIS A 157 15.71 2.41 -4.60
C HIS A 157 15.86 0.91 -4.29
N PRO A 158 16.09 0.04 -5.30
CA PRO A 158 16.21 -1.39 -5.07
C PRO A 158 17.17 -1.70 -3.93
N PHE A 159 16.70 -2.40 -2.89
CA PHE A 159 17.55 -2.73 -1.76
C PHE A 159 18.66 -3.69 -2.19
N LYS A 160 19.88 -3.38 -1.77
CA LYS A 160 21.02 -4.28 -1.94
C LYS A 160 21.09 -5.25 -0.76
N GLY A 161 21.53 -6.48 -1.00
CA GLY A 161 21.59 -7.52 0.04
C GLY A 161 22.39 -7.12 1.28
N GLU A 162 23.43 -6.31 1.16
CA GLU A 162 24.23 -5.80 2.29
C GLU A 162 23.49 -4.82 3.20
N GLN A 163 22.41 -4.21 2.72
CA GLN A 163 21.57 -3.28 3.49
C GLN A 163 20.53 -4.01 4.36
N LEU A 164 20.37 -5.32 4.17
CA LEU A 164 19.29 -6.11 4.73
C LEU A 164 19.83 -7.19 5.67
N SER A 165 19.11 -7.42 6.77
CA SER A 165 19.33 -8.61 7.59
C SER A 165 18.95 -9.88 6.82
N ALA A 166 19.52 -11.02 7.20
CA ALA A 166 19.26 -12.30 6.52
C ALA A 166 17.76 -12.61 6.38
N SER A 167 16.97 -12.31 7.41
CA SER A 167 15.51 -12.52 7.41
C SER A 167 14.74 -11.60 6.44
N LEU A 168 15.31 -10.45 6.06
CA LEU A 168 14.67 -9.48 5.16
C LEU A 168 15.11 -9.62 3.70
N LYS A 169 16.28 -10.20 3.44
CA LYS A 169 16.83 -10.37 2.07
C LYS A 169 15.83 -10.98 1.11
N ASN A 170 15.28 -12.15 1.47
CA ASN A 170 14.32 -12.88 0.62
C ASN A 170 13.05 -12.07 0.31
N ARG A 171 12.71 -11.07 1.13
CA ARG A 171 11.48 -10.29 1.02
C ARG A 171 11.67 -8.91 0.39
N LEU A 172 12.89 -8.36 0.40
CA LEU A 172 13.15 -6.96 0.04
C LEU A 172 14.31 -6.77 -0.93
N GLU A 173 15.25 -7.71 -1.04
CA GLU A 173 16.38 -7.58 -1.95
C GLU A 173 15.88 -7.40 -3.39
N GLY A 174 16.47 -6.43 -4.09
CA GLY A 174 16.08 -6.04 -5.45
C GLY A 174 14.78 -5.26 -5.56
N ARG A 175 14.04 -5.01 -4.47
CA ARG A 175 12.72 -4.35 -4.51
C ARG A 175 12.81 -2.87 -4.18
N MET A 176 11.97 -2.06 -4.80
CA MET A 176 11.82 -0.65 -4.43
C MET A 176 10.67 -0.48 -3.45
N LEU A 177 10.79 0.51 -2.57
CA LEU A 177 9.82 0.74 -1.51
C LEU A 177 9.52 2.24 -1.41
N LEU A 178 8.25 2.60 -1.46
CA LEU A 178 7.77 3.94 -1.12
C LEU A 178 7.07 3.84 0.23
N LEU A 179 7.54 4.60 1.23
CA LEU A 179 6.89 4.70 2.54
C LEU A 179 6.17 6.05 2.66
N GLY A 180 4.93 6.04 3.15
CA GLY A 180 4.13 7.22 3.43
C GLY A 180 3.74 7.31 4.90
N PHE A 181 3.85 8.49 5.50
CA PHE A 181 3.50 8.73 6.91
C PHE A 181 2.60 9.96 7.06
N ASN A 182 1.70 9.95 8.05
CA ASN A 182 0.81 11.08 8.41
C ASN A 182 1.49 12.12 9.33
N VAL A 183 2.80 12.36 9.14
CA VAL A 183 3.52 13.43 9.83
C VAL A 183 4.16 14.37 8.80
N LYS A 184 4.49 15.60 9.21
CA LYS A 184 4.94 16.65 8.29
C LYS A 184 6.21 16.29 7.52
N ASP A 185 7.15 15.64 8.19
CA ASP A 185 8.47 15.33 7.66
C ASP A 185 9.12 14.18 8.45
N ARG A 186 10.27 13.72 7.96
CA ARG A 186 11.02 12.62 8.57
C ARG A 186 11.46 12.95 10.01
N GLN A 187 11.76 14.21 10.31
CA GLN A 187 12.18 14.67 11.64
C GLN A 187 11.04 14.58 12.66
N SER A 188 9.80 14.56 12.19
CA SER A 188 8.60 14.38 13.01
C SER A 188 8.34 12.93 13.41
N LEU A 189 9.11 11.96 12.88
CA LEU A 189 8.96 10.55 13.26
C LEU A 189 9.60 10.24 14.62
N PRO A 190 8.99 9.37 15.43
CA PRO A 190 9.57 8.92 16.70
C PRO A 190 10.66 7.83 16.51
N PHE A 191 11.16 7.64 15.29
CA PHE A 191 12.10 6.58 14.92
C PHE A 191 13.39 7.19 14.36
N LYS A 192 14.48 6.43 14.45
CA LYS A 192 15.78 6.89 13.89
C LYS A 192 15.76 6.91 12.37
N SER A 193 14.93 6.07 11.77
CA SER A 193 14.73 5.96 10.33
C SER A 193 13.28 5.58 10.04
N SER A 194 12.76 6.06 8.91
CA SER A 194 11.45 5.65 8.37
C SER A 194 11.38 4.16 8.04
N LEU A 195 12.51 3.52 7.71
CA LEU A 195 12.59 2.06 7.50
C LEU A 195 12.45 1.25 8.79
N GLU A 196 12.82 1.82 9.94
CA GLU A 196 12.83 1.10 11.22
C GLU A 196 11.49 0.46 11.58
N PRO A 197 10.35 1.20 11.60
CA PRO A 197 9.06 0.60 11.90
C PRO A 197 8.60 -0.39 10.82
N PHE A 198 8.94 -0.16 9.56
CA PHE A 198 8.59 -1.05 8.45
C PHE A 198 9.30 -2.40 8.55
N PHE A 199 10.62 -2.40 8.81
CA PHE A 199 11.39 -3.63 9.03
C PHE A 199 10.91 -4.40 10.26
N LYS A 200 10.60 -3.69 11.36
CA LYS A 200 10.01 -4.34 12.56
C LYS A 200 8.67 -5.00 12.25
N TRP A 201 7.84 -4.40 11.40
CA TRP A 201 6.59 -5.01 10.96
C TRP A 201 6.83 -6.22 10.05
N MET A 202 7.71 -6.09 9.05
CA MET A 202 8.07 -7.18 8.14
C MET A 202 8.61 -8.43 8.84
N LEU A 203 9.26 -8.29 9.99
CA LEU A 203 9.77 -9.41 10.78
C LEU A 203 8.70 -10.14 11.60
N LYS A 204 7.51 -9.55 11.74
CA LYS A 204 6.38 -10.12 12.51
C LYS A 204 5.34 -10.81 11.62
N VAL A 205 5.32 -10.50 10.33
CA VAL A 205 4.34 -11.02 9.34
C VAL A 205 4.87 -12.19 8.54
#